data_AF-A0A1Q4ZFB0-F1
#
_entry.id   AF-A0A1Q4ZFB0-F1
#
_cell.length_a   1.000
_cell.length_b   1.000
_cell.length_c   1.000
_cell.angle_alpha   90.00
_cell.angle_beta   90.00
_cell.angle_gamma   90.00
#
_symmetry.space_group_name_H-M   'P 1'
#
loop_
_entity.id
_entity.type
_entity.pdbx_description
1 polymer ?
#
loop_
_entity_poly.entity_id
_entity_poly.type
_entity_poly.pdbx_seq_one_letter_code
_entity_poly.pdbx_strand_id
1 'polypeptide(L)' 'MFITWGPDGTSLRCRVCGAVDEFVQDEMPSMAGFGEDTYIRCGRCGSVETSDPIFGWRAKPAPWPAPPHQEEP' A
#
# COMPACT_ATOMS: atom_id res chain seq x y z
N MET A 1 0.84 8.30 5.39
CA MET A 1 1.46 6.97 5.31
C MET A 1 0.64 5.98 6.13
N PHE A 2 0.19 4.87 5.55
CA PHE A 2 -0.61 3.82 6.19
C PHE A 2 0.22 2.59 6.57
N ILE A 3 1.47 2.47 6.12
CA ILE A 3 2.39 1.41 6.52
C ILE A 3 3.26 1.89 7.68
N THR A 4 3.55 1.01 8.64
CA THR A 4 4.46 1.26 9.75
C THR A 4 5.32 0.04 10.00
N TRP A 5 6.55 0.23 10.45
CA TRP A 5 7.37 -0.88 10.92
C TRP A 5 6.78 -1.44 12.22
N GLY A 6 6.71 -2.76 12.30
CA GLY A 6 6.37 -3.49 13.51
C GLY A 6 7.42 -3.29 14.60
N PRO A 7 7.14 -3.72 15.84
CA PRO A 7 8.05 -3.57 16.97
C PRO A 7 9.40 -4.26 16.73
N ASP A 8 9.43 -5.29 15.89
CA ASP A 8 10.63 -6.05 15.55
C ASP A 8 11.51 -5.36 14.48
N GLY A 9 11.04 -4.25 13.90
CA GLY A 9 11.78 -3.47 12.88
C GLY A 9 11.94 -4.18 11.52
N THR A 10 11.36 -5.37 11.36
CA THR A 10 11.46 -6.18 10.13
C THR A 10 10.11 -6.43 9.45
N SER A 11 9.01 -6.45 10.21
CA SER A 11 7.67 -6.64 9.66
C SER A 11 7.00 -5.32 9.29
N LEU A 12 6.32 -5.29 8.16
CA LEU A 12 5.46 -4.17 7.78
C LEU A 12 4.08 -4.38 8.39
N ARG A 13 3.49 -3.30 8.93
CA ARG A 13 2.16 -3.32 9.55
C ARG A 13 1.26 -2.23 8.99
N CYS A 14 0.02 -2.58 8.69
CA CYS A 14 -0.98 -1.65 8.18
C CYS A 14 -1.59 -0.90 9.37
N ARG A 15 -1.52 0.44 9.36
CA ARG A 15 -2.14 1.31 10.37
C ARG A 15 -3.67 1.35 10.28
N VAL A 16 -4.24 0.95 9.14
CA VAL A 16 -5.69 0.95 8.93
C VAL A 16 -6.33 -0.28 9.55
N CYS A 17 -5.94 -1.49 9.11
CA CYS A 17 -6.54 -2.74 9.57
C CYS A 17 -5.68 -3.55 10.57
N GLY A 18 -4.43 -3.14 10.81
CA GLY A 18 -3.52 -3.84 11.71
C GLY A 18 -2.82 -5.06 11.10
N ALA A 19 -3.05 -5.37 9.81
CA ALA A 19 -2.43 -6.48 9.11
C ALA A 19 -0.91 -6.41 9.13
N VAL A 20 -0.23 -7.54 9.28
CA VAL A 20 1.23 -7.66 9.33
C VAL A 20 1.69 -8.51 8.16
N ASP A 21 2.67 -8.04 7.39
CA ASP A 21 3.27 -8.72 6.23
C ASP A 21 2.27 -9.18 5.14
N GLU A 22 1.04 -8.67 5.15
CA GLU A 22 0.01 -8.86 4.11
C GLU A 22 0.04 -7.69 3.13
N PHE A 23 1.16 -7.54 2.41
CA PHE A 23 1.37 -6.46 1.43
C PHE A 23 1.74 -7.01 0.06
N VAL A 24 1.14 -6.42 -0.97
CA VAL A 24 1.53 -6.59 -2.36
C VAL A 24 2.32 -5.35 -2.76
N GLN A 25 3.58 -5.52 -3.11
CA GLN A 25 4.40 -4.48 -3.69
C GLN A 25 4.66 -4.81 -5.16
N ASP A 26 4.53 -3.82 -6.02
CA ASP A 26 4.72 -3.98 -7.45
C ASP A 26 5.17 -2.66 -8.08
N GLU A 27 5.82 -2.76 -9.22
CA GLU A 27 6.41 -1.66 -9.97
C GLU A 27 5.66 -1.58 -11.30
N MET A 28 5.09 -0.40 -11.60
CA MET A 28 4.40 -0.17 -12.85
C MET A 28 5.00 1.02 -13.60
N PRO A 29 4.94 1.01 -14.94
CA PRO A 29 5.38 2.15 -15.73
C PRO A 29 4.63 3.41 -15.28
N SER A 30 5.38 4.48 -15.02
CA SER A 30 4.79 5.68 -14.44
C SER A 30 3.72 6.29 -15.34
N MET A 31 2.56 6.59 -14.76
CA MET A 31 1.47 7.28 -15.48
C MET A 31 1.82 8.72 -15.82
N ALA A 32 2.90 9.27 -15.23
CA ALA A 32 3.46 10.56 -15.57
C ALA A 32 4.26 10.54 -16.89
N GLY A 33 4.45 9.36 -17.50
CA GLY A 33 5.13 9.19 -18.79
C GLY A 33 6.66 9.09 -18.69
N PHE A 34 7.23 9.06 -17.49
CA PHE A 34 8.67 8.84 -17.28
C PHE A 34 8.96 8.24 -15.90
N GLY A 35 9.72 7.14 -15.88
CA GLY A 35 10.10 6.40 -14.66
C GLY A 35 9.17 5.23 -14.33
N GLU A 36 9.47 4.55 -13.22
CA GLU A 36 8.64 3.48 -12.66
C GLU A 36 7.96 4.01 -11.39
N ASP A 37 6.65 3.79 -11.27
CA ASP A 37 5.89 4.05 -10.05
C ASP A 37 5.91 2.78 -9.20
N THR A 38 6.41 2.87 -7.97
CA THR A 38 6.29 1.77 -7.01
C THR A 38 4.99 1.93 -6.25
N TYR A 39 4.16 0.88 -6.19
CA TYR A 39 3.01 0.88 -5.30
C TYR A 39 3.05 -0.27 -4.30
N ILE A 40 2.57 0.01 -3.09
CA ILE A 40 2.40 -0.96 -2.01
C ILE A 40 0.93 -0.96 -1.61
N ARG A 41 0.29 -2.13 -1.70
CA ARG A 41 -1.09 -2.36 -1.34
C ARG A 41 -1.18 -3.31 -0.15
N CYS A 42 -1.94 -2.97 0.88
CA CYS A 42 -2.32 -3.97 1.87
C CYS A 42 -3.36 -4.92 1.27
N GLY A 43 -3.04 -6.21 1.24
CA GLY A 43 -3.95 -7.25 0.76
C GLY A 43 -5.28 -7.19 1.51
N ARG A 44 -5.25 -7.08 2.84
CA ARG A 44 -6.44 -7.17 3.70
C ARG A 44 -7.47 -6.05 3.55
N CYS A 45 -7.02 -4.79 3.52
CA CYS A 45 -7.91 -3.63 3.51
C CYS A 45 -7.93 -2.87 2.18
N GLY A 46 -7.02 -3.20 1.26
CA GLY A 46 -6.88 -2.49 -0.01
C GLY A 46 -6.30 -1.08 0.09
N SER A 47 -5.73 -0.67 1.24
CA SER A 47 -5.01 0.61 1.32
C SER A 47 -3.80 0.58 0.40
N VAL A 48 -3.57 1.65 -0.36
CA VAL A 48 -2.50 1.76 -1.36
C VAL A 48 -1.62 2.96 -1.12
N GLU A 49 -0.31 2.77 -1.31
CA GLU A 49 0.73 3.80 -1.29
C GLU A 49 1.43 3.74 -2.61
N THR A 50 1.52 4.85 -3.30
CA THR A 50 2.23 4.96 -4.57
C THR A 50 3.33 5.98 -4.39
N SER A 51 4.54 5.63 -4.81
CA SER A 51 5.68 6.52 -4.90
C SER A 51 6.00 6.69 -6.38
N ASP A 52 5.82 7.91 -6.88
CA ASP A 52 6.13 8.30 -8.26
C ASP A 52 7.40 9.18 -8.25
N PRO A 53 8.34 9.00 -9.20
CA PRO A 53 9.60 9.74 -9.23
C PRO A 53 9.44 11.25 -9.56
N ILE A 54 8.33 11.65 -10.16
CA ILE A 54 7.98 13.03 -10.53
C ILE A 54 7.10 13.68 -9.46
N PHE A 55 6.11 12.97 -8.92
CA PHE A 55 5.11 13.51 -8.00
C PHE A 55 5.35 13.19 -6.52
N GLY A 56 6.35 12.35 -6.21
CA GLY A 56 6.70 11.93 -4.86
C GLY A 56 5.68 10.97 -4.23
N TRP A 57 5.73 10.87 -2.90
CA TRP A 57 4.92 9.92 -2.13
C TRP A 57 3.44 10.32 -2.05
N ARG A 58 2.54 9.43 -2.46
CA ARG A 58 1.08 9.58 -2.31
C ARG A 58 0.46 8.35 -1.67
N ALA A 59 -0.09 8.53 -0.47
CA ALA A 59 -0.90 7.50 0.19
C ALA A 59 -2.39 7.71 -0.13
N LYS A 60 -3.05 6.68 -0.64
CA LYS A 60 -4.51 6.60 -0.76
C LYS A 60 -5.00 5.52 0.22
N PRO A 61 -5.25 5.89 1.49
CA PRO A 61 -5.78 4.95 2.46
C PRO A 61 -7.18 4.50 2.04
N ALA A 62 -7.51 3.22 2.31
CA ALA A 62 -8.87 2.74 2.12
C ALA A 62 -9.83 3.49 3.06
N PRO A 63 -11.08 3.77 2.64
CA PRO A 63 -12.08 4.35 3.52
C PRO A 63 -12.30 3.44 4.74
N TRP A 64 -12.50 4.04 5.92
CA TRP A 64 -12.83 3.32 7.14
C TRP A 64 -14.35 3.23 7.33
N PRO A 65 -14.92 2.08 7.72
CA PRO A 65 -14.24 0.79 7.93
C PRO A 65 -13.73 0.20 6.62
N ALA A 66 -12.55 -0.42 6.67
CA ALA A 66 -11.99 -1.10 5.52
C ALA A 66 -13.03 -2.09 4.97
N PRO A 67 -13.35 -2.05 3.66
CA PRO A 67 -14.26 -3.02 3.08
C PRO A 67 -13.68 -4.43 3.29
N PRO A 68 -14.53 -5.43 3.63
CA PRO A 68 -14.08 -6.81 3.78
C PRO A 68 -13.40 -7.28 2.50
N HIS A 69 -12.31 -8.01 2.65
CA HIS A 69 -11.54 -8.59 1.54
C HIS A 69 -12.50 -9.39 0.64
N GLN A 70 -12.82 -8.86 -0.53
CA GLN A 70 -13.55 -9.60 -1.54
C GLN A 70 -12.53 -10.55 -2.18
N GLU A 71 -12.47 -11.79 -1.68
CA GLU A 71 -11.97 -12.90 -2.48
C GLU A 71 -12.87 -12.98 -3.72
N GLU A 72 -12.37 -12.50 -4.85
CA GLU A 72 -13.04 -12.70 -6.14
C GLU A 72 -13.02 -14.22 -6.46
N PRO A 73 -14.15 -14.81 -6.90
CA PRO A 73 -14.31 -16.25 -7.11
C PRO A 73 -13.61 -16.81 -8.35
#